data_AF-A0A4P5X7Y8-F1
#
_entry.id   AF-A0A4P5X7Y8-F1
#
_cell.length_a   1.000
_cell.length_b   1.000
_cell.length_c   1.000
_cell.angle_alpha   90.00
_cell.angle_beta   90.00
_cell.angle_gamma   90.00
#
_symmetry.space_group_name_H-M   'P 1'
#
loop_
_entity.id
_entity.type
_entity.pdbx_description
1 polymer ?
#
loop_
_entity_poly.entity_id
_entity_poly.type
_entity_poly.pdbx_seq_one_letter_code
_entity_poly.pdbx_strand_id
1 'polypeptide(L)'
;MLFPLYALFVCFLCFKHRRRWRGIAAWAAGVVSIVTFAVLDSHIRTWMGFSPGSLVSLQLLLWMEAGAVAVVGGFIVLLPRRNAVMPCRKCGYELKGLEDENPRCPECGKEHAAFEPKVRAKPVASLPAATEATPVAPTLEPVPMSPDA
;
A
#
# COMPACT_ATOMS: atom_id res chain seq x y z
N MET A 1 15.47 18.51 -11.07
CA MET A 1 14.25 18.39 -10.25
C MET A 1 13.05 17.79 -10.99
N LEU A 2 13.08 17.67 -12.32
CA LEU A 2 11.97 17.08 -13.08
C LEU A 2 11.68 15.62 -12.67
N PHE A 3 12.73 14.85 -12.42
CA PHE A 3 12.71 13.44 -12.02
C PHE A 3 11.86 13.19 -10.74
N PRO A 4 12.19 13.74 -9.55
CA PRO A 4 11.35 13.58 -8.36
C PRO A 4 9.88 13.99 -8.55
N LEU A 5 9.63 15.07 -9.29
CA LEU A 5 8.27 15.52 -9.59
C LEU A 5 7.49 14.49 -10.43
N TYR A 6 8.17 13.88 -11.40
CA TYR A 6 7.60 12.79 -12.19
C TYR A 6 7.28 11.56 -11.33
N ALA A 7 8.22 11.13 -10.47
CA ALA A 7 8.00 10.02 -9.55
C ALA A 7 6.80 10.28 -8.61
N LEU A 8 6.70 11.49 -8.05
CA LEU A 8 5.56 11.90 -7.22
C LEU A 8 4.25 11.88 -7.99
N PHE A 9 4.24 12.31 -9.25
CA PHE A 9 3.05 12.27 -10.11
C PHE A 9 2.58 10.84 -10.38
N VAL A 10 3.50 9.93 -10.72
CA VAL A 10 3.19 8.50 -10.93
C VAL A 10 2.68 7.88 -9.63
N CYS A 11 3.36 8.11 -8.50
CA CYS A 11 2.93 7.64 -7.19
C CYS A 11 1.54 8.17 -6.81
N PHE A 12 1.27 9.46 -7.05
CA PHE A 12 -0.04 10.07 -6.81
C PHE A 12 -1.14 9.39 -7.64
N LEU A 13 -0.87 9.09 -8.92
CA LEU A 13 -1.82 8.34 -9.76
C LEU A 13 -2.04 6.91 -9.26
N CYS A 14 -1.00 6.23 -8.80
CA CYS A 14 -1.07 4.91 -8.18
C CYS A 14 -1.93 4.93 -6.90
N PHE A 15 -1.75 5.93 -6.04
CA PHE A 15 -2.59 6.15 -4.86
C PHE A 15 -4.05 6.38 -5.25
N LYS A 16 -4.29 7.32 -6.17
CA LYS A 16 -5.65 7.70 -6.62
C LYS A 16 -6.41 6.56 -7.27
N HIS A 17 -5.73 5.69 -8.02
CA HIS A 17 -6.34 4.57 -8.76
C HIS A 17 -6.03 3.20 -8.17
N ARG A 18 -5.70 3.13 -6.87
CA ARG A 18 -5.35 1.89 -6.18
C ARG A 18 -6.39 0.78 -6.41
N ARG A 19 -5.92 -0.43 -6.73
CA ARG A 19 -6.72 -1.64 -7.05
C ARG A 19 -7.69 -1.55 -8.24
N ARG A 20 -7.63 -0.52 -9.07
CA ARG A 20 -8.27 -0.54 -10.40
C ARG A 20 -7.24 -0.93 -11.45
N TRP A 21 -7.67 -1.57 -12.54
CA TRP A 21 -6.83 -1.82 -13.71
C TRP A 21 -6.13 -0.54 -14.21
N ARG A 22 -6.79 0.62 -14.03
CA ARG A 22 -6.20 1.94 -14.30
C ARG A 22 -4.96 2.26 -13.46
N GLY A 23 -4.92 1.84 -12.19
CA GLY A 23 -3.75 2.03 -11.33
C GLY A 23 -2.58 1.16 -11.75
N ILE A 24 -2.84 -0.11 -12.09
CA ILE A 24 -1.83 -1.01 -12.65
C ILE A 24 -1.30 -0.46 -13.98
N ALA A 25 -2.19 -0.01 -14.86
CA ALA A 25 -1.81 0.58 -16.14
C ALA A 25 -0.98 1.87 -15.95
N ALA A 26 -1.36 2.74 -15.00
CA ALA A 26 -0.60 3.96 -14.70
C ALA A 26 0.80 3.65 -14.13
N TRP A 27 0.89 2.67 -13.23
CA TRP A 27 2.17 2.20 -12.69
C TRP A 27 3.05 1.61 -13.80
N ALA A 28 2.53 0.68 -14.59
CA ALA A 28 3.25 0.05 -15.69
C ALA A 28 3.70 1.09 -16.72
N ALA A 29 2.83 2.03 -17.08
CA ALA A 29 3.18 3.14 -17.97
C ALA A 29 4.32 3.99 -17.39
N GLY A 30 4.28 4.31 -16.09
CA GLY A 30 5.36 5.05 -15.42
C GLY A 30 6.71 4.35 -15.49
N VAL A 31 6.75 3.05 -15.18
CA VAL A 31 7.98 2.25 -15.27
C VAL A 31 8.47 2.16 -16.71
N VAL A 32 7.59 1.86 -17.67
CA VAL A 32 7.93 1.78 -19.09
C VAL A 32 8.46 3.10 -19.62
N SER A 33 7.88 4.24 -19.22
CA SER A 33 8.38 5.55 -19.63
C SER A 33 9.80 5.82 -19.17
N ILE A 34 10.15 5.51 -17.90
CA ILE A 34 11.52 5.72 -17.39
C ILE A 34 12.51 4.80 -18.12
N VAL A 35 12.15 3.51 -18.29
CA VAL A 35 13.00 2.56 -19.03
C VAL A 35 13.20 3.01 -20.47
N THR A 36 12.13 3.44 -21.14
CA THR A 36 12.21 3.98 -22.52
C THR A 36 13.13 5.18 -22.59
N PHE A 37 13.02 6.10 -21.63
CA PHE A 37 13.87 7.29 -21.57
C PHE A 37 15.35 6.93 -21.32
N ALA A 38 15.63 5.92 -20.48
CA ALA A 38 16.99 5.42 -20.25
C ALA A 38 17.60 4.77 -21.52
N VAL A 39 16.80 4.01 -22.28
CA VAL A 39 17.25 3.42 -23.56
C VAL A 39 17.47 4.50 -24.61
N LEU A 40 16.54 5.46 -24.71
CA LEU A 40 16.64 6.58 -25.64
C LEU A 40 17.88 7.43 -25.37
N ASP A 41 18.15 7.75 -24.09
CA ASP A 41 19.35 8.45 -23.66
C ASP A 41 20.62 7.68 -24.05
N SER A 42 20.67 6.36 -23.85
CA SER A 42 21.80 5.52 -24.32
C SER A 42 21.99 5.59 -25.84
N HIS A 43 20.89 5.59 -26.61
CA HIS A 43 20.95 5.65 -28.07
C HIS A 43 21.43 7.02 -28.58
N ILE A 44 20.94 8.08 -27.94
CA ILE A 44 21.35 9.46 -28.24
C ILE A 44 22.83 9.68 -27.91
N ARG A 45 23.33 9.11 -26.81
CA ARG A 45 24.74 9.19 -26.41
C ARG A 45 25.67 8.53 -27.40
N THR A 46 25.32 7.32 -27.85
CA THR A 46 26.11 6.59 -28.85
C THR A 46 26.12 7.32 -30.18
N TRP A 47 25.01 7.97 -30.55
CA TRP A 47 24.94 8.78 -31.76
C TRP A 47 25.77 10.07 -31.69
N MET A 48 25.81 10.75 -30.54
CA MET A 48 26.58 11.99 -30.35
C MET A 48 28.08 11.77 -30.08
N GLY A 49 28.55 10.53 -29.96
CA GLY A 49 29.96 10.23 -29.72
C GLY A 49 30.48 10.67 -28.34
N PHE A 50 29.61 10.81 -27.34
CA PHE A 50 30.02 11.16 -25.99
C PHE A 50 30.81 10.02 -25.33
N SER A 51 31.95 10.36 -24.73
CA SER A 51 32.75 9.40 -23.97
C SER A 51 31.99 8.84 -22.76
N PRO A 52 32.07 7.52 -22.50
CA PRO A 52 31.25 6.83 -21.51
C PRO A 52 31.46 7.27 -20.06
N GLY A 53 32.55 7.97 -19.73
CA GLY A 53 32.90 8.33 -18.35
C GLY A 53 32.14 9.52 -17.75
N SER A 54 31.69 10.50 -18.55
CA SER A 54 31.14 11.76 -18.01
C SER A 54 29.70 11.64 -17.50
N LEU A 55 28.95 10.62 -17.93
CA LEU A 55 27.49 10.58 -17.75
C LEU A 55 27.00 9.29 -17.08
N VAL A 56 27.92 8.50 -16.49
CA VAL A 56 27.58 7.33 -15.66
C VAL A 56 26.64 7.74 -14.52
N SER A 57 26.86 8.92 -13.93
CA SER A 57 26.05 9.45 -12.83
C SER A 57 24.58 9.63 -13.20
N LEU A 58 24.28 10.11 -14.42
CA LEU A 58 22.90 10.33 -14.85
C LEU A 58 22.20 8.99 -15.12
N GLN A 59 22.89 8.05 -15.75
CA GLN A 59 22.29 6.74 -16.05
C GLN A 59 22.04 5.92 -14.79
N LEU A 60 22.97 5.96 -13.83
CA LEU A 60 22.77 5.36 -12.50
C LEU A 60 21.57 5.99 -11.80
N LEU A 61 21.43 7.31 -11.86
CA LEU A 61 20.31 8.03 -11.26
C LEU A 61 18.96 7.58 -11.86
N LEU A 62 18.85 7.46 -13.19
CA LEU A 62 17.63 6.99 -13.86
C LEU A 62 17.28 5.55 -13.47
N TRP A 63 18.28 4.66 -13.40
CA TRP A 63 18.05 3.27 -12.99
C TRP A 63 17.59 3.17 -11.53
N MET A 64 18.20 3.94 -10.64
CA MET A 64 17.79 4.02 -9.23
C MET A 64 16.36 4.55 -9.10
N GLU A 65 16.00 5.56 -9.87
CA GLU A 65 14.66 6.13 -9.89
C GLU A 65 13.63 5.16 -10.48
N ALA A 66 13.96 4.47 -11.58
CA ALA A 66 13.12 3.43 -12.15
C ALA A 66 12.84 2.32 -11.12
N GLY A 67 13.89 1.88 -10.42
CA GLY A 67 13.78 0.89 -9.34
C GLY A 67 12.90 1.38 -8.20
N ALA A 68 13.11 2.61 -7.74
CA ALA A 68 12.30 3.22 -6.67
C ALA A 68 10.81 3.31 -7.06
N VAL A 69 10.49 3.80 -8.26
CA VAL A 69 9.11 3.89 -8.76
C VAL A 69 8.48 2.51 -8.96
N ALA A 70 9.25 1.54 -9.47
CA ALA A 70 8.77 0.17 -9.64
C ALA A 70 8.42 -0.47 -8.28
N VAL A 71 9.32 -0.39 -7.30
CA VAL A 71 9.14 -1.00 -5.97
C VAL A 71 8.06 -0.29 -5.16
N VAL A 72 8.17 1.04 -5.00
CA VAL A 72 7.23 1.81 -4.18
C VAL A 72 5.86 1.86 -4.84
N GLY A 73 5.80 2.15 -6.13
CA GLY A 73 4.54 2.16 -6.88
C GLY A 73 3.89 0.78 -6.93
N GLY A 74 4.67 -0.27 -7.15
CA GLY A 74 4.20 -1.65 -7.15
C GLY A 74 3.65 -2.04 -5.79
N PHE A 75 4.36 -1.72 -4.71
CA PHE A 75 3.89 -1.94 -3.34
C PHE A 75 2.54 -1.24 -3.10
N ILE A 76 2.39 0.03 -3.45
CA ILE A 76 1.13 0.79 -3.30
C ILE A 76 -0.03 0.13 -4.05
N VAL A 77 0.21 -0.31 -5.29
CA VAL A 77 -0.80 -0.94 -6.15
C VAL A 77 -1.22 -2.32 -5.61
N LEU A 78 -0.26 -3.10 -5.09
CA LEU A 78 -0.49 -4.44 -4.53
C LEU A 78 -1.12 -4.41 -3.13
N LEU A 79 -0.93 -3.32 -2.40
CA LEU A 79 -1.30 -3.22 -0.99
C LEU A 79 -2.79 -3.52 -0.80
N PRO A 80 -3.15 -4.58 -0.04
CA PRO A 80 -4.53 -4.96 0.09
C PRO A 80 -5.34 -3.86 0.77
N ARG A 81 -6.52 -3.58 0.23
CA ARG A 81 -7.48 -2.71 0.90
C ARG A 81 -7.94 -3.48 2.12
N ARG A 82 -7.51 -3.05 3.32
CA ARG A 82 -8.10 -3.55 4.57
C ARG A 82 -9.62 -3.44 4.45
N ASN A 83 -10.32 -4.48 4.91
CA ASN A 83 -11.77 -4.48 4.94
C ASN A 83 -12.21 -3.30 5.78
N ALA A 84 -12.73 -2.28 5.11
CA ALA A 84 -13.17 -1.11 5.81
C ALA A 84 -14.48 -1.44 6.54
N VAL A 85 -14.60 -1.04 7.80
CA VAL A 85 -15.82 -1.24 8.60
C VAL A 85 -16.93 -0.36 8.04
N MET A 86 -16.59 0.87 7.68
CA MET A 86 -17.51 1.85 7.11
C MET A 86 -16.91 2.43 5.80
N PRO A 87 -16.94 1.68 4.68
CA PRO A 87 -16.38 2.14 3.41
C PRO A 87 -17.24 3.24 2.78
N CYS A 88 -16.57 4.20 2.13
CA CYS A 88 -17.21 5.15 1.23
C CYS A 88 -17.90 4.43 0.06
N ARG A 89 -19.17 4.78 -0.23
CA ARG A 89 -19.95 4.20 -1.35
C ARG A 89 -19.31 4.34 -2.73
N LYS A 90 -18.45 5.34 -2.96
CA LYS A 90 -17.87 5.65 -4.27
C LYS A 90 -16.44 5.14 -4.41
N CYS A 91 -15.56 5.55 -3.49
CA CYS A 91 -14.16 5.18 -3.58
C CYS A 91 -13.83 3.97 -2.73
N GLY A 92 -14.56 3.67 -1.64
CA GLY A 92 -14.30 2.62 -0.65
C GLY A 92 -13.31 2.99 0.47
N TYR A 93 -13.00 4.27 0.63
CA TYR A 93 -12.16 4.78 1.74
C TYR A 93 -12.81 4.47 3.09
N GLU A 94 -12.03 4.12 4.11
CA GLU A 94 -12.54 3.89 5.47
C GLU A 94 -12.98 5.21 6.09
N LEU A 95 -14.25 5.32 6.47
CA LEU A 95 -14.81 6.50 7.11
C LEU A 95 -14.98 6.34 8.62
N LYS A 96 -14.64 5.17 9.17
CA LYS A 96 -14.66 4.95 10.62
C LYS A 96 -13.69 5.92 11.32
N GLY A 97 -14.20 6.65 12.30
CA GLY A 97 -13.43 7.63 13.09
C GLY A 97 -13.71 9.09 12.76
N LEU A 98 -14.55 9.38 11.76
CA LEU A 98 -15.14 10.72 11.62
C LEU A 98 -16.34 10.84 12.56
N GLU A 99 -16.43 11.94 13.29
CA GLU A 99 -17.49 12.19 14.28
C GLU A 99 -18.83 12.54 13.62
N ASP A 100 -18.81 13.00 12.38
CA ASP A 100 -20.03 13.33 11.64
C ASP A 100 -20.84 12.08 11.33
N GLU A 101 -22.15 12.15 11.57
CA GLU A 101 -23.10 11.07 11.25
C GLU A 101 -23.16 10.77 9.74
N ASN A 102 -22.79 11.75 8.91
CA ASN A 102 -22.84 11.64 7.45
C ASN A 102 -21.63 12.28 6.77
N PRO A 103 -20.42 11.71 6.97
CA PRO A 103 -19.18 12.37 6.64
C PRO A 103 -18.99 12.54 5.12
N ARG A 104 -18.41 13.68 4.74
CA ARG A 104 -17.90 13.88 3.38
C ARG A 104 -16.61 13.08 3.21
N CYS A 105 -16.53 12.28 2.15
CA CYS A 105 -15.33 11.48 1.92
C CYS A 105 -14.14 12.36 1.52
N PRO A 106 -13.00 12.31 2.22
CA PRO A 106 -11.84 13.16 1.92
C PRO A 106 -11.16 12.81 0.59
N GLU A 107 -11.23 11.54 0.17
CA GLU A 107 -10.60 11.08 -1.07
C GLU A 107 -11.38 11.48 -2.33
N CYS A 108 -12.71 11.43 -2.29
CA CYS A 108 -13.54 11.59 -3.49
C CYS A 108 -14.55 12.75 -3.44
N GLY A 109 -14.59 13.47 -2.32
CA GLY A 109 -15.45 14.63 -2.09
C GLY A 109 -16.95 14.31 -2.00
N LYS A 110 -17.36 13.03 -2.06
CA LYS A 110 -18.75 12.62 -2.03
C LYS A 110 -19.36 12.92 -0.66
N GLU A 111 -20.48 13.62 -0.65
CA GLU A 111 -21.31 13.84 0.53
C GLU A 111 -22.12 12.58 0.86
N HIS A 112 -22.46 12.41 2.13
CA HIS A 112 -23.17 11.24 2.64
C HIS A 112 -22.50 9.93 2.21
N ALA A 113 -21.17 9.90 2.35
CA ALA A 113 -20.36 8.85 1.77
C ALA A 113 -20.46 7.53 2.54
N ALA A 114 -20.85 7.59 3.82
CA ALA A 114 -20.95 6.43 4.69
C ALA A 114 -21.99 5.43 4.18
N PHE A 115 -21.61 4.17 4.20
CA PHE A 115 -22.49 3.06 3.99
C PHE A 115 -22.16 2.05 5.07
N GLU A 116 -23.15 1.72 5.88
CA GLU A 116 -23.06 0.51 6.68
C GLU A 116 -23.25 -0.66 5.72
N PRO A 117 -22.19 -1.44 5.43
CA PRO A 117 -22.40 -2.70 4.78
C PRO A 117 -23.29 -3.48 5.73
N LYS A 118 -24.52 -3.79 5.31
CA LYS A 118 -25.38 -4.75 6.00
C LYS A 118 -24.54 -6.02 6.06
N VAL A 119 -23.88 -6.25 7.20
CA VAL A 119 -22.98 -7.38 7.37
C VAL A 119 -23.89 -8.56 7.17
N ARG A 120 -23.86 -9.17 5.98
CA ARG A 120 -24.38 -10.52 5.84
C ARG A 120 -23.49 -11.27 6.79
N ALA A 121 -24.01 -11.52 7.99
CA ALA A 121 -23.40 -12.42 8.94
C ALA A 121 -23.12 -13.65 8.07
N LYS A 122 -21.85 -13.83 7.68
CA LYS A 122 -21.43 -15.08 7.10
C LYS A 122 -21.83 -16.04 8.20
N PRO A 123 -22.79 -16.96 7.98
CA PRO A 123 -23.14 -17.90 9.02
C PRO A 123 -21.81 -18.48 9.43
N VAL A 124 -21.38 -18.13 10.65
CA VAL A 124 -20.16 -18.66 11.21
C VAL A 124 -20.54 -20.12 11.28
N ALA A 125 -20.11 -20.90 10.28
CA ALA A 125 -20.31 -22.33 10.26
C ALA A 125 -19.79 -22.73 11.62
N SER A 126 -20.75 -23.08 12.48
CA SER A 126 -20.60 -23.16 13.92
C SER A 126 -19.25 -23.77 14.19
N LEU A 127 -18.31 -22.97 14.72
CA LEU A 127 -17.07 -23.52 15.20
C LEU A 127 -17.52 -24.67 16.10
N PRO A 128 -17.12 -25.94 15.83
CA PRO A 128 -17.55 -27.06 16.64
C PRO A 128 -17.25 -26.65 18.07
N ALA A 129 -18.31 -26.66 18.90
CA ALA A 129 -18.28 -26.20 20.28
C ALA A 129 -16.96 -26.67 20.88
N ALA A 130 -16.09 -25.71 21.20
CA ALA A 130 -14.81 -26.00 21.80
C ALA A 130 -15.09 -26.93 22.97
N THR A 131 -14.67 -28.18 22.82
CA THR A 131 -14.73 -29.22 23.83
C THR A 131 -14.17 -28.57 25.09
N GLU A 132 -15.00 -28.47 26.12
CA GLU A 132 -14.67 -27.98 27.45
C GLU A 132 -13.23 -28.37 27.80
N ALA A 133 -12.33 -27.39 27.76
CA ALA A 133 -11.00 -27.57 28.30
C ALA A 133 -11.20 -27.70 29.81
N THR A 134 -11.05 -28.93 30.29
CA THR A 134 -11.00 -29.28 31.71
C THR A 134 -10.16 -28.25 32.46
N PRO A 135 -10.68 -27.59 33.51
CA PRO A 135 -9.89 -26.68 34.31
C PRO A 135 -8.74 -27.46 34.94
N VAL A 136 -7.52 -27.23 34.45
CA VAL A 136 -6.30 -27.73 35.09
C VAL A 136 -6.17 -26.95 36.40
N ALA A 137 -6.42 -27.64 37.50
CA ALA A 137 -6.31 -27.07 38.83
C ALA A 137 -4.92 -26.45 39.02
N PRO A 138 -4.82 -25.22 39.57
CA PRO A 138 -3.54 -24.59 39.84
C PRO A 138 -2.78 -25.45 40.85
N THR A 139 -1.68 -26.03 40.40
CA THR A 139 -0.74 -26.71 41.29
C THR A 139 -0.02 -25.61 42.08
N LEU A 140 -0.38 -25.45 43.35
CA LEU A 140 0.31 -24.56 44.28
C LEU A 140 1.72 -25.09 44.49
N GLU A 141 2.71 -24.47 43.87
CA GLU A 141 4.11 -24.70 44.23
C GLU A 141 4.36 -24.16 45.65
N PRO A 142 4.99 -24.95 46.54
CA PRO A 142 5.29 -24.50 47.90
C PRO A 142 6.32 -23.38 47.86
N VAL A 143 5.94 -22.22 48.41
CA VAL A 143 6.85 -21.07 48.61
C VAL A 143 7.95 -21.50 49.59
N PRO A 144 9.24 -21.45 49.21
CA PRO A 144 10.32 -21.77 50.12
C PRO A 144 10.36 -20.73 51.25
N MET A 145 10.18 -21.21 52.48
CA MET A 145 10.42 -20.44 53.70
C MET A 145 11.92 -20.09 53.76
N SER A 146 12.24 -18.81 53.65
CA SER A 146 13.58 -18.28 53.91
C SER A 146 13.87 -18.40 55.40
N PRO A 147 14.95 -19.07 55.82
CA PRO A 147 15.47 -18.94 57.18
C PRO A 147 16.19 -17.59 57.29
N ASP A 148 15.95 -16.90 58.40
CA ASP A 148 16.52 -15.60 58.74
C ASP A 148 18.06 -15.54 58.62
N ALA A 149 18.57 -14.38 58.17
CA ALA A 149 19.86 -13.82 58.57
C ALA A 149 19.94 -12.33 58.19
#